data_AF-A0A4U5X9R3-F1
#
_entry.id   AF-A0A4U5X9R3-F1
#
_cell.length_a   1.000
_cell.length_b   1.000
_cell.length_c   1.000
_cell.angle_alpha   90.00
_cell.angle_beta   90.00
_cell.angle_gamma   90.00
#
_symmetry.space_group_name_H-M   'P 1'
#
loop_
_entity.id
_entity.type
_entity.pdbx_description
1 polymer ?
#
loop_
_entity_poly.entity_id
_entity_poly.type
_entity_poly.pdbx_seq_one_letter_code
_entity_poly.pdbx_strand_id
1 'polypeptide(L)'
;MTASGPSHGKGPSPLTEGPHRQAHVDPLAALRAPGDPPWDVYLTGTVFLDIVFTGLDSAPVRGTESWARGMGSSPGGVANMATALARLGLRTSLAAAFGDDHYGEYCWDALAQGEGIDLTPSRSVPGWHSPVTVSMAYEGERTMVSHGHEPPPEEPAPDCPPRARAAVASLVPGRPATWIAQAAARGTRIFGDVGWDDTGAWDLAGLSDLAHCEAFLPNAEEAMRYTRTDSPRAAAHALTEHVPVAVVTLGAEGAYAVDRRTGETAEVPAIAVEALDPTGAGDVFVAGFVTGSLAGWPLADRLAFAGLVAALSVQEFGGSLSAPGWSEIATWWREVQSVEGQDRAALSRYAFLERLLPEDAARPWPLRRAVPTIGFGRSN
;
A
#
# COMPACT_ATOMS: atom_id res chain seq x y z
N MET A 1 49.37 43.11 25.25
CA MET A 1 50.28 42.03 24.83
C MET A 1 49.75 40.77 25.49
N THR A 2 49.06 39.86 24.82
CA THR A 2 49.41 39.09 23.62
C THR A 2 48.18 38.85 22.73
N ALA A 3 48.43 38.62 21.44
CA ALA A 3 47.46 38.52 20.36
C ALA A 3 47.40 37.09 19.78
N SER A 4 46.45 36.89 18.85
CA SER A 4 46.20 35.77 17.91
C SER A 4 45.30 34.64 18.43
N GLY A 5 44.25 34.17 17.75
CA GLY A 5 43.64 34.43 16.44
C GLY A 5 42.28 33.70 16.34
N PRO A 6 41.45 33.92 15.28
CA PRO A 6 40.04 33.53 15.26
C PRO A 6 39.83 32.07 14.80
N SER A 7 38.93 31.33 15.45
CA SER A 7 38.51 30.01 14.97
C SER A 7 37.54 30.16 13.80
N HIS A 8 37.88 29.54 12.67
CA HIS A 8 37.00 29.44 11.52
C HIS A 8 35.95 28.34 11.76
N GLY A 9 34.69 28.69 11.49
CA GLY A 9 33.58 27.74 11.48
C GLY A 9 33.80 26.65 10.44
N LYS A 10 33.71 25.40 10.88
CA LYS A 10 33.54 24.24 9.99
C LYS A 10 32.06 24.14 9.65
N GLY A 11 31.75 24.22 8.36
CA GLY A 11 30.42 23.89 7.81
C GLY A 11 30.02 22.44 8.08
N PRO A 12 28.77 22.07 7.75
CA PRO A 12 28.23 20.75 8.06
C PRO A 12 29.07 19.67 7.36
N SER A 13 29.58 18.73 8.15
CA SER A 13 30.31 17.55 7.68
C SER A 13 29.37 16.63 6.91
N PRO A 14 29.83 15.92 5.85
CA PRO A 14 29.00 15.01 5.08
C PRO A 14 28.55 13.85 5.98
N LEU A 15 27.28 13.49 5.86
CA LEU A 15 26.67 12.30 6.45
C LEU A 15 27.54 11.08 6.14
N THR A 16 28.15 10.50 7.18
CA THR A 16 28.85 9.23 7.11
C THR A 16 27.87 8.12 6.77
N GLU A 17 28.07 7.49 5.62
CA GLU A 17 27.31 6.33 5.14
C GLU A 17 27.44 5.16 6.12
N GLY A 18 26.31 4.72 6.69
CA GLY A 18 26.22 3.50 7.49
C GLY A 18 26.15 2.24 6.61
N PRO A 19 26.60 1.07 7.12
CA PRO A 19 26.83 -0.11 6.30
C PRO A 19 25.58 -1.00 6.15
N HIS A 20 24.50 -0.51 5.54
CA HIS A 20 23.38 -1.36 5.06
C HIS A 20 22.61 -0.67 3.91
N ARG A 21 23.27 -0.32 2.79
CA ARG A 21 22.53 0.03 1.57
C ARG A 21 21.93 -1.26 0.99
N GLN A 22 20.64 -1.50 1.24
CA GLN A 22 19.86 -2.42 0.43
C GLN A 22 20.00 -2.01 -1.04
N ALA A 23 20.09 -2.98 -1.95
CA ALA A 23 20.03 -2.70 -3.38
C ALA A 23 18.66 -2.06 -3.68
N HIS A 24 18.64 -0.73 -3.78
CA HIS A 24 17.41 0.03 -3.97
C HIS A 24 17.04 -0.01 -5.45
N VAL A 25 16.11 -0.89 -5.81
CA VAL A 25 15.51 -0.88 -7.16
C VAL A 25 14.51 0.26 -7.22
N ASP A 26 14.65 1.09 -8.24
CA ASP A 26 13.76 2.22 -8.51
C ASP A 26 13.18 2.05 -9.92
N PRO A 27 11.95 1.52 -10.06
CA PRO A 27 11.37 1.20 -11.36
C PRO A 27 11.09 2.44 -12.22
N LEU A 28 11.09 3.64 -11.62
CA LEU A 28 10.83 4.89 -12.33
C LEU A 28 12.09 5.69 -12.61
N ALA A 29 13.28 5.26 -12.17
CA ALA A 29 14.52 6.04 -12.28
C ALA A 29 14.80 6.56 -13.69
N ALA A 30 14.60 5.72 -14.71
CA ALA A 30 14.81 6.10 -16.12
C ALA A 30 13.66 6.93 -16.71
N LEU A 31 12.51 6.99 -16.03
CA LEU A 31 11.30 7.70 -16.47
C LEU A 31 11.17 9.10 -15.85
N ARG A 32 11.94 9.41 -14.79
CA ARG A 32 11.91 10.73 -14.15
C ARG A 32 12.73 11.74 -14.95
N ALA A 33 12.12 12.85 -15.31
CA ALA A 33 12.71 13.97 -16.03
C ALA A 33 12.81 15.24 -15.17
N PRO A 34 13.75 16.16 -15.48
CA PRO A 34 13.79 17.48 -14.85
C PRO A 34 12.46 18.24 -15.07
N GLY A 35 11.78 18.60 -13.98
CA GLY A 35 10.48 19.30 -14.01
C GLY A 35 9.27 18.41 -13.70
N ASP A 36 9.48 17.09 -13.59
CA ASP A 36 8.47 16.19 -13.06
C ASP A 36 8.14 16.51 -11.60
N PRO A 37 6.95 16.09 -11.12
CA PRO A 37 6.58 16.22 -9.72
C PRO A 37 7.64 15.60 -8.79
N PRO A 38 7.90 16.19 -7.62
CA PRO A 38 8.92 15.68 -6.69
C PRO A 38 8.56 14.32 -6.09
N TRP A 39 7.27 13.99 -5.99
CA TRP A 39 6.77 12.69 -5.54
C TRP A 39 6.15 11.91 -6.70
N ASP A 40 6.31 10.59 -6.65
CA ASP A 40 5.67 9.69 -7.61
C ASP A 40 4.21 9.45 -7.19
N VAL A 41 3.96 9.25 -5.90
CA VAL A 41 2.62 8.98 -5.38
C VAL A 41 2.31 9.82 -4.15
N TYR A 42 1.14 10.42 -4.14
CA TYR A 42 0.54 11.11 -3.01
C TYR A 42 -0.61 10.29 -2.42
N LEU A 43 -0.68 10.23 -1.10
CA LEU A 43 -1.72 9.55 -0.36
C LEU A 43 -2.31 10.47 0.70
N THR A 44 -3.58 10.23 1.02
CA THR A 44 -4.25 10.86 2.14
C THR A 44 -5.28 9.93 2.73
N GLY A 45 -5.46 10.01 4.04
CA GLY A 45 -6.41 9.18 4.76
C GLY A 45 -5.99 8.98 6.21
N THR A 46 -6.77 8.17 6.91
CA THR A 46 -6.56 7.89 8.32
C THR A 46 -5.43 6.86 8.50
N VAL A 47 -4.50 7.19 9.39
CA VAL A 47 -3.49 6.24 9.89
C VAL A 47 -4.01 5.65 11.21
N PHE A 48 -3.98 4.33 11.30
CA PHE A 48 -4.30 3.60 12.52
C PHE A 48 -3.01 3.05 13.13
N LEU A 49 -2.99 2.85 14.44
CA LEU A 49 -2.11 1.85 15.04
C LEU A 49 -2.81 0.50 14.95
N ASP A 50 -2.30 -0.39 14.12
CA ASP A 50 -2.79 -1.75 14.04
C ASP A 50 -2.11 -2.62 15.09
N ILE A 51 -2.91 -3.42 15.81
CA ILE A 51 -2.48 -4.50 16.70
C ILE A 51 -2.99 -5.80 16.09
N VAL A 52 -2.08 -6.62 15.59
CA VAL A 52 -2.43 -7.82 14.83
C VAL A 52 -2.12 -9.06 15.65
N PHE A 53 -3.15 -9.83 16.01
CA PHE A 53 -3.03 -11.13 16.63
C PHE A 53 -3.03 -12.24 15.58
N THR A 54 -2.11 -13.18 15.73
CA THR A 54 -1.89 -14.25 14.75
C THR A 54 -1.73 -15.60 15.41
N GLY A 55 -1.95 -16.65 14.62
CA GLY A 55 -1.92 -18.03 15.12
C GLY A 55 -3.01 -18.29 16.16
N LEU A 56 -4.21 -17.78 15.91
CA LEU A 56 -5.42 -18.21 16.60
C LEU A 56 -5.98 -19.44 15.87
N ASP A 57 -6.32 -20.49 16.63
CA ASP A 57 -6.86 -21.72 16.05
C ASP A 57 -8.34 -21.60 15.65
N SER A 58 -9.06 -20.66 16.27
CA SER A 58 -10.47 -20.40 16.01
C SER A 58 -10.85 -18.98 16.41
N ALA A 59 -12.05 -18.57 16.00
CA ALA A 59 -12.63 -17.29 16.40
C ALA A 59 -12.71 -17.18 17.94
N PRO A 60 -12.44 -15.99 18.53
CA PRO A 60 -12.63 -15.75 19.95
C PRO A 60 -14.07 -16.05 20.39
N VAL A 61 -14.23 -16.82 21.45
CA VAL A 61 -15.54 -17.21 21.99
C VAL A 61 -15.94 -16.29 23.14
N ARG A 62 -17.20 -15.84 23.15
CA ARG A 62 -17.72 -14.97 24.19
C ARG A 62 -17.58 -15.61 25.57
N GLY A 63 -17.00 -14.87 26.52
CA GLY A 63 -16.83 -15.32 27.90
C GLY A 63 -15.64 -16.26 28.13
N THR A 64 -14.81 -16.50 27.12
CA THR A 64 -13.56 -17.27 27.23
C THR A 64 -12.34 -16.40 26.94
N GLU A 65 -11.18 -16.84 27.39
CA GLU A 65 -9.90 -16.26 27.00
C GLU A 65 -9.30 -17.06 25.83
N SER A 66 -8.88 -16.36 24.78
CA SER A 66 -8.18 -16.93 23.62
C SER A 66 -6.73 -16.47 23.62
N TRP A 67 -5.80 -17.41 23.43
CA TRP A 67 -4.37 -17.13 23.41
C TRP A 67 -3.84 -17.18 21.99
N ALA A 68 -3.40 -16.03 21.47
CA ALA A 68 -2.72 -15.94 20.17
C ALA A 68 -1.26 -16.40 20.31
N ARG A 69 -0.73 -17.10 19.29
CA ARG A 69 0.69 -17.50 19.25
C ARG A 69 1.62 -16.34 18.90
N GLY A 70 1.12 -15.36 18.16
CA GLY A 70 1.86 -14.20 17.71
C GLY A 70 1.07 -12.91 17.87
N MET A 71 1.80 -11.81 17.96
CA MET A 71 1.26 -10.45 17.97
C MET A 71 2.26 -9.48 17.35
N GLY A 72 1.76 -8.51 16.58
CA GLY A 72 2.54 -7.40 16.04
C GLY A 72 1.83 -6.07 16.21
N SER A 73 2.58 -4.98 16.13
CA SER A 73 2.03 -3.62 16.01
C SER A 73 2.66 -2.91 14.83
N SER A 74 1.87 -2.13 14.11
CA SER A 74 2.30 -1.43 12.89
C SER A 74 1.40 -0.25 12.58
N PRO A 75 1.88 0.75 11.81
CA PRO A 75 0.98 1.68 11.14
C PRO A 75 -0.01 0.93 10.22
N GLY A 76 -1.27 1.33 10.23
CA GLY A 76 -2.37 0.73 9.47
C GLY A 76 -3.20 1.78 8.70
N GLY A 77 -4.28 1.33 8.08
CA GLY A 77 -5.09 2.17 7.19
C GLY A 77 -4.31 2.58 5.95
N VAL A 78 -4.34 3.88 5.60
CA VAL A 78 -3.62 4.40 4.41
C VAL A 78 -2.11 4.13 4.44
N ALA A 79 -1.56 3.90 5.64
CA ALA A 79 -0.16 3.55 5.84
C ALA A 79 0.23 2.21 5.19
N ASN A 80 -0.69 1.26 5.07
CA ASN A 80 -0.43 -0.02 4.37
C ASN A 80 0.06 0.21 2.94
N MET A 81 -0.69 1.05 2.22
CA MET A 81 -0.38 1.40 0.85
C MET A 81 0.86 2.28 0.75
N ALA A 82 1.01 3.24 1.66
CA ALA A 82 2.16 4.14 1.69
C ALA A 82 3.48 3.37 1.84
N THR A 83 3.52 2.44 2.79
CA THR A 83 4.67 1.56 3.03
C THR A 83 4.94 0.65 1.83
N ALA A 84 3.89 0.05 1.25
CA ALA A 84 4.06 -0.78 0.06
C ALA A 84 4.67 0.00 -1.12
N LEU A 85 4.15 1.19 -1.43
CA LEU A 85 4.68 2.04 -2.50
C LEU A 85 6.13 2.46 -2.24
N ALA A 86 6.46 2.83 -1.00
CA ALA A 86 7.82 3.19 -0.61
C ALA A 86 8.80 2.01 -0.78
N ARG A 87 8.43 0.81 -0.31
CA ARG A 87 9.24 -0.42 -0.46
C ARG A 87 9.40 -0.89 -1.91
N LEU A 88 8.45 -0.54 -2.76
CA LEU A 88 8.53 -0.70 -4.22
C LEU A 88 9.39 0.38 -4.91
N GLY A 89 10.04 1.26 -4.15
CA GLY A 89 11.01 2.23 -4.65
C GLY A 89 10.40 3.54 -5.17
N LEU A 90 9.12 3.80 -4.88
CA LEU A 90 8.47 5.04 -5.26
C LEU A 90 8.68 6.14 -4.23
N ARG A 91 8.80 7.38 -4.70
CA ARG A 91 8.84 8.57 -3.83
C ARG A 91 7.43 8.86 -3.34
N THR A 92 7.13 8.43 -2.12
CA THR A 92 5.79 8.48 -1.54
C THR A 92 5.64 9.67 -0.58
N SER A 93 4.54 10.42 -0.71
CA SER A 93 4.11 11.44 0.24
C SER A 93 2.77 11.08 0.84
N LEU A 94 2.61 11.29 2.15
CA LEU A 94 1.38 10.99 2.88
C LEU A 94 0.94 12.22 3.69
N ALA A 95 -0.32 12.63 3.50
CA ALA A 95 -1.01 13.61 4.33
C ALA A 95 -2.04 12.91 5.23
N ALA A 96 -1.74 12.85 6.52
CA ALA A 96 -2.61 12.30 7.55
C ALA A 96 -2.54 13.13 8.85
N ALA A 97 -3.56 12.98 9.68
CA ALA A 97 -3.52 13.45 11.06
C ALA A 97 -2.88 12.39 11.96
N PHE A 98 -2.04 12.82 12.89
CA PHE A 98 -1.44 12.01 13.94
C PHE A 98 -1.81 12.59 15.30
N GLY A 99 -2.10 11.75 16.29
CA GLY A 99 -2.22 12.20 17.68
C GLY A 99 -0.86 12.68 18.23
N ASP A 100 -0.89 13.50 19.27
CA ASP A 100 0.30 13.86 20.07
C ASP A 100 0.55 12.85 21.20
N ASP A 101 0.08 11.61 21.03
CA ASP A 101 0.28 10.47 21.92
C ASP A 101 1.39 9.53 21.40
N HIS A 102 1.80 8.56 22.23
CA HIS A 102 2.84 7.61 21.86
C HIS A 102 2.49 6.71 20.67
N TYR A 103 1.20 6.51 20.38
CA TYR A 103 0.78 5.75 19.20
C TYR A 103 1.02 6.55 17.92
N GLY A 104 0.71 7.85 17.97
CA GLY A 104 0.99 8.80 16.91
C GLY A 104 2.49 8.96 16.66
N GLU A 105 3.28 9.14 17.73
CA GLU A 105 4.75 9.20 17.65
C GLU A 105 5.35 7.93 17.02
N TYR A 106 4.91 6.75 17.48
CA TYR A 106 5.36 5.48 16.91
C TYR A 106 5.03 5.37 15.41
N CYS A 107 3.80 5.71 15.01
CA CYS A 107 3.40 5.63 13.61
C CYS A 107 4.17 6.64 12.74
N TRP A 108 4.38 7.84 13.26
CA TRP A 108 5.17 8.87 12.58
C TRP A 108 6.61 8.41 12.33
N ASP A 109 7.29 7.92 13.37
CA ASP A 109 8.66 7.44 13.27
C ASP A 109 8.78 6.22 12.36
N ALA A 110 7.86 5.27 12.47
CA ALA A 110 7.84 4.08 11.61
C ALA A 110 7.73 4.47 10.12
N LEU A 111 6.85 5.42 9.78
CA LEU A 111 6.62 5.82 8.40
C LEU A 111 7.72 6.76 7.87
N ALA A 112 8.10 7.80 8.62
CA ALA A 112 9.06 8.79 8.16
C ALA A 112 10.51 8.28 8.25
N GLN A 113 10.91 7.70 9.38
CA GLN A 113 12.29 7.26 9.60
C GLN A 113 12.50 5.81 9.13
N GLY A 114 11.50 4.94 9.34
CA GLY A 114 11.59 3.52 8.97
C GLY A 114 11.47 3.31 7.47
N GLU A 115 10.44 3.89 6.84
CA GLU A 115 10.11 3.66 5.42
C GLU A 115 10.50 4.82 4.50
N GLY A 116 10.93 5.96 5.05
CA GLY A 116 11.33 7.13 4.24
C GLY A 116 10.17 7.85 3.56
N ILE A 117 8.95 7.68 4.06
CA ILE A 117 7.75 8.34 3.53
C ILE A 117 7.77 9.83 3.92
N ASP A 118 7.48 10.71 2.96
CA ASP A 118 7.42 12.14 3.24
C ASP A 118 6.10 12.52 3.93
N LEU A 119 6.21 12.80 5.23
CA LEU A 119 5.12 13.26 6.10
C LEU A 119 5.07 14.79 6.24
N THR A 120 5.80 15.56 5.44
CA THR A 120 5.72 17.04 5.44
C THR A 120 4.27 17.58 5.32
N PRO A 121 3.35 16.98 4.53
CA PRO A 121 1.96 17.45 4.49
C PRO A 121 1.06 16.83 5.58
N SER A 122 1.60 15.96 6.45
CA SER A 122 0.91 15.45 7.63
C SER A 122 1.03 16.42 8.80
N ARG A 123 0.21 16.21 9.85
CA ARG A 123 0.19 17.08 11.04
C ARG A 123 -0.06 16.30 12.32
N SER A 124 0.55 16.77 13.42
CA SER A 124 0.21 16.34 14.77
C SER A 124 -0.93 17.20 15.32
N VAL A 125 -1.94 16.58 15.90
CA VAL A 125 -3.13 17.24 16.44
C VAL A 125 -3.12 17.14 17.97
N PRO A 126 -2.94 18.26 18.69
CA PRO A 126 -2.90 18.24 20.15
C PRO A 126 -4.19 17.73 20.79
N GLY A 127 -4.07 16.75 21.69
CA GLY A 127 -5.18 16.17 22.45
C GLY A 127 -6.12 15.27 21.64
N TRP A 128 -5.78 14.96 20.39
CA TRP A 128 -6.51 13.98 19.59
C TRP A 128 -5.90 12.59 19.79
N HIS A 129 -6.74 11.64 20.15
CA HIS A 129 -6.31 10.27 20.42
C HIS A 129 -6.16 9.49 19.11
N SER A 130 -4.99 8.88 18.91
CA SER A 130 -4.68 8.11 17.71
C SER A 130 -5.69 6.96 17.52
N PRO A 131 -6.18 6.73 16.28
CA PRO A 131 -7.01 5.57 15.97
C PRO A 131 -6.23 4.26 16.15
N VAL A 132 -6.92 3.21 16.61
CA VAL A 132 -6.34 1.88 16.83
C VAL A 132 -7.25 0.84 16.20
N THR A 133 -6.67 -0.12 15.48
CA THR A 133 -7.39 -1.30 14.98
C THR A 133 -6.78 -2.56 15.55
N VAL A 134 -7.61 -3.44 16.11
CA VAL A 134 -7.19 -4.80 16.46
C VAL A 134 -7.63 -5.72 15.34
N SER A 135 -6.67 -6.39 14.70
CA SER A 135 -6.92 -7.44 13.69
C SER A 135 -6.62 -8.81 14.28
N MET A 136 -7.48 -9.79 13.99
CA MET A 136 -7.33 -11.17 14.42
C MET A 136 -7.51 -12.07 13.20
N ALA A 137 -6.46 -12.81 12.84
CA ALA A 137 -6.49 -13.79 11.76
C ALA A 137 -6.69 -15.21 12.30
N TYR A 138 -7.71 -15.91 11.80
CA TYR A 138 -8.04 -17.29 12.14
C TYR A 138 -8.85 -17.93 11.00
N GLU A 139 -8.73 -19.25 10.83
CA GLU A 139 -9.49 -20.01 9.81
C GLU A 139 -9.36 -19.46 8.36
N GLY A 140 -8.23 -18.80 8.05
CA GLY A 140 -7.98 -18.18 6.75
C GLY A 140 -8.69 -16.83 6.53
N GLU A 141 -9.45 -16.36 7.52
CA GLU A 141 -10.19 -15.10 7.51
C GLU A 141 -9.62 -14.11 8.52
N ARG A 142 -10.11 -12.86 8.47
CA ARG A 142 -9.78 -11.83 9.47
C ARG A 142 -11.03 -11.16 10.03
N THR A 143 -10.98 -10.86 11.32
CA THR A 143 -11.94 -9.96 12.00
C THR A 143 -11.20 -8.78 12.57
N MET A 144 -11.78 -7.59 12.42
CA MET A 144 -11.19 -6.34 12.89
C MET A 144 -12.15 -5.60 13.82
N VAL A 145 -11.59 -4.97 14.84
CA VAL A 145 -12.30 -4.02 15.71
C VAL A 145 -11.49 -2.75 15.76
N SER A 146 -12.07 -1.65 15.30
CA SER A 146 -11.41 -0.34 15.28
C SER A 146 -12.02 0.59 16.32
N HIS A 147 -11.15 1.34 16.98
CA HIS A 147 -11.49 2.47 17.83
C HIS A 147 -10.86 3.74 17.23
N GLY A 148 -11.62 4.81 17.15
CA GLY A 148 -11.12 6.11 16.74
C GLY A 148 -12.12 7.22 17.05
N HIS A 149 -11.62 8.45 17.03
CA HIS A 149 -12.47 9.64 16.98
C HIS A 149 -12.49 10.16 15.55
N GLU A 150 -13.57 10.85 15.18
CA GLU A 150 -13.57 11.60 13.92
C GLU A 150 -12.33 12.51 13.92
N PRO A 151 -11.49 12.43 12.88
CA PRO A 151 -10.35 13.31 12.78
C PRO A 151 -10.85 14.76 12.81
N PRO A 152 -10.10 15.69 13.41
CA PRO A 152 -10.55 17.07 13.50
C PRO A 152 -10.91 17.61 12.11
N PRO A 153 -11.97 18.42 11.99
CA PRO A 153 -12.60 18.79 10.71
C PRO A 153 -11.68 19.53 9.73
N GLU A 154 -10.49 19.92 10.16
CA GLU A 154 -9.36 20.26 9.29
C GLU A 154 -8.72 19.02 8.64
N GLU A 155 -9.51 18.07 8.15
CA GLU A 155 -9.08 17.22 7.05
C GLU A 155 -9.50 17.86 5.73
N PRO A 156 -8.70 18.78 5.17
CA PRO A 156 -8.48 18.75 3.75
C PRO A 156 -7.19 17.94 3.57
N ALA A 157 -7.23 16.88 2.76
CA ALA A 157 -6.16 16.74 1.78
C ALA A 157 -5.92 18.17 1.26
N PRO A 158 -4.75 18.79 1.49
CA PRO A 158 -4.62 20.24 1.51
C PRO A 158 -5.34 20.83 0.31
N ASP A 159 -6.01 21.98 0.43
CA ASP A 159 -6.78 22.61 -0.66
C ASP A 159 -6.01 22.66 -2.01
N CYS A 160 -4.69 22.50 -1.94
CA CYS A 160 -3.88 22.01 -3.05
C CYS A 160 -3.05 20.78 -2.62
N PRO A 161 -3.41 19.53 -3.02
CA PRO A 161 -2.53 18.39 -2.79
C PRO A 161 -1.17 18.60 -3.47
N PRO A 162 -0.07 18.08 -2.89
CA PRO A 162 1.25 18.21 -3.49
C PRO A 162 1.25 17.68 -4.92
N ARG A 163 2.09 18.26 -5.79
CA ARG A 163 2.25 17.74 -7.15
C ARG A 163 2.84 16.34 -7.05
N ALA A 164 2.10 15.35 -7.55
CA ALA A 164 2.57 13.97 -7.69
C ALA A 164 2.15 13.40 -9.06
N ARG A 165 2.83 12.35 -9.53
CA ARG A 165 2.45 11.66 -10.78
C ARG A 165 1.12 10.92 -10.62
N ALA A 166 0.93 10.29 -9.48
CA ALA A 166 -0.30 9.61 -9.10
C ALA A 166 -0.76 10.00 -7.70
N ALA A 167 -2.04 9.76 -7.43
CA ALA A 167 -2.57 9.71 -6.08
C ALA A 167 -3.54 8.53 -5.96
N VAL A 168 -3.68 7.98 -4.76
CA VAL A 168 -4.71 6.98 -4.48
C VAL A 168 -5.79 7.61 -3.60
N ALA A 169 -7.04 7.39 -4.00
CA ALA A 169 -8.22 7.96 -3.35
C ALA A 169 -9.13 6.83 -2.88
N SER A 170 -9.44 6.82 -1.59
CA SER A 170 -10.52 5.98 -1.08
C SER A 170 -11.84 6.68 -1.28
N LEU A 171 -12.70 6.10 -2.12
CA LEU A 171 -13.97 6.69 -2.51
C LEU A 171 -15.05 6.30 -1.52
N VAL A 172 -15.84 7.28 -1.08
CA VAL A 172 -16.96 7.06 -0.16
C VAL A 172 -18.25 7.50 -0.85
N PRO A 173 -19.25 6.60 -1.02
CA PRO A 173 -20.52 6.94 -1.64
C PRO A 173 -21.19 8.17 -1.01
N GLY A 174 -21.57 9.13 -1.85
CA GLY A 174 -22.25 10.36 -1.42
C GLY A 174 -21.36 11.39 -0.72
N ARG A 175 -20.04 11.16 -0.64
CA ARG A 175 -19.07 12.09 -0.05
C ARG A 175 -17.95 12.43 -1.04
N PRO A 176 -18.22 13.29 -2.04
CA PRO A 176 -17.20 13.67 -3.01
C PRO A 176 -16.07 14.47 -2.34
N ALA A 177 -14.84 14.26 -2.80
CA ALA A 177 -13.66 14.92 -2.26
C ALA A 177 -13.04 15.87 -3.30
N THR A 178 -13.13 17.18 -3.05
CA THR A 178 -12.73 18.24 -4.00
C THR A 178 -11.27 18.14 -4.45
N TRP A 179 -10.38 17.63 -3.59
CA TRP A 179 -8.96 17.45 -3.90
C TRP A 179 -8.72 16.49 -5.06
N ILE A 180 -9.61 15.49 -5.26
CA ILE A 180 -9.49 14.49 -6.33
C ILE A 180 -9.59 15.18 -7.69
N ALA A 181 -10.66 15.95 -7.90
CA ALA A 181 -10.88 16.72 -9.11
C ALA A 181 -9.75 17.73 -9.36
N GLN A 182 -9.28 18.39 -8.31
CA GLN A 182 -8.19 19.37 -8.39
C GLN A 182 -6.83 18.73 -8.75
N ALA A 183 -6.51 17.57 -8.17
CA ALA A 183 -5.29 16.83 -8.48
C ALA A 183 -5.33 16.32 -9.93
N ALA A 184 -6.46 15.74 -10.36
CA ALA A 184 -6.68 15.29 -11.73
C ALA A 184 -6.52 16.45 -12.74
N ALA A 185 -7.10 17.62 -12.45
CA ALA A 185 -6.98 18.81 -13.30
C ALA A 185 -5.52 19.33 -13.44
N ARG A 186 -4.64 18.98 -12.50
CA ARG A 186 -3.20 19.30 -12.55
C ARG A 186 -2.35 18.19 -13.17
N GLY A 187 -2.98 17.14 -13.71
CA GLY A 187 -2.31 16.04 -14.39
C GLY A 187 -1.90 14.87 -13.51
N THR A 188 -2.33 14.82 -12.23
CA THR A 188 -2.11 13.66 -11.37
C THR A 188 -3.07 12.53 -11.78
N ARG A 189 -2.54 11.32 -11.96
CA ARG A 189 -3.34 10.11 -12.25
C ARG A 189 -3.97 9.58 -10.97
N ILE A 190 -5.30 9.59 -10.86
CA ILE A 190 -5.99 9.17 -9.64
C ILE A 190 -6.38 7.69 -9.72
N PHE A 191 -5.96 6.88 -8.76
CA PHE A 191 -6.37 5.49 -8.62
C PHE A 191 -7.41 5.42 -7.52
N GLY A 192 -8.63 5.01 -7.85
CA GLY A 192 -9.71 4.85 -6.89
C GLY A 192 -9.71 3.46 -6.28
N ASP A 193 -9.84 3.38 -4.97
CA ASP A 193 -10.34 2.21 -4.28
C ASP A 193 -11.68 2.54 -3.61
N VAL A 194 -12.35 1.51 -3.11
CA VAL A 194 -13.55 1.66 -2.30
C VAL A 194 -13.44 0.69 -1.13
N GLY A 195 -13.86 1.13 0.05
CA GLY A 195 -14.09 0.24 1.17
C GLY A 195 -15.47 -0.42 1.11
N TRP A 196 -15.81 -1.16 2.16
CA TRP A 196 -17.16 -1.69 2.32
C TRP A 196 -18.19 -0.55 2.42
N ASP A 197 -19.26 -0.62 1.63
CA ASP A 197 -20.38 0.33 1.72
C ASP A 197 -21.32 -0.07 2.86
N ASP A 198 -21.10 0.53 4.02
CA ASP A 198 -21.92 0.36 5.22
C ASP A 198 -23.39 0.79 5.04
N THR A 199 -23.70 1.61 4.04
CA THR A 199 -25.09 1.99 3.76
C THR A 199 -25.89 0.83 3.15
N GLY A 200 -25.18 -0.15 2.56
CA GLY A 200 -25.79 -1.24 1.81
C GLY A 200 -26.50 -0.80 0.52
N ALA A 201 -26.40 0.49 0.14
CA ALA A 201 -27.03 1.00 -1.05
C ALA A 201 -26.32 0.50 -2.31
N TRP A 202 -24.99 0.44 -2.30
CA TRP A 202 -24.17 0.05 -3.46
C TRP A 202 -24.56 0.85 -4.71
N ASP A 203 -24.68 2.18 -4.54
CA ASP A 203 -25.06 3.11 -5.60
C ASP A 203 -23.82 3.67 -6.29
N LEU A 204 -23.59 3.23 -7.53
CA LEU A 204 -22.46 3.67 -8.35
C LEU A 204 -22.54 5.17 -8.69
N ALA A 205 -23.74 5.76 -8.74
CA ALA A 205 -23.90 7.20 -8.94
C ALA A 205 -23.42 8.01 -7.73
N GLY A 206 -23.40 7.39 -6.54
CA GLY A 206 -22.83 7.97 -5.33
C GLY A 206 -21.30 8.10 -5.38
N LEU A 207 -20.63 7.40 -6.30
CA LEU A 207 -19.17 7.45 -6.50
C LEU A 207 -18.80 8.43 -7.63
N SER A 208 -19.30 9.66 -7.56
CA SER A 208 -19.14 10.66 -8.63
C SER A 208 -17.68 11.00 -8.96
N ASP A 209 -16.76 10.83 -8.01
CA ASP A 209 -15.33 11.10 -8.21
C ASP A 209 -14.66 10.09 -9.17
N LEU A 210 -15.31 8.96 -9.51
CA LEU A 210 -14.82 8.02 -10.53
C LEU A 210 -14.55 8.71 -11.88
N ALA A 211 -15.29 9.77 -12.19
CA ALA A 211 -15.09 10.56 -13.41
C ALA A 211 -13.70 11.24 -13.49
N HIS A 212 -13.00 11.35 -12.36
CA HIS A 212 -11.65 11.90 -12.26
C HIS A 212 -10.56 10.83 -12.13
N CYS A 213 -10.95 9.56 -12.02
CA CYS A 213 -10.03 8.45 -11.84
C CYS A 213 -9.42 7.97 -13.17
N GLU A 214 -8.14 7.60 -13.10
CA GLU A 214 -7.40 6.82 -14.09
C GLU A 214 -7.82 5.36 -14.06
N ALA A 215 -7.97 4.80 -12.85
CA ALA A 215 -8.34 3.41 -12.62
C ALA A 215 -9.21 3.25 -11.38
N PHE A 216 -10.05 2.22 -11.35
CA PHE A 216 -10.83 1.82 -10.18
C PHE A 216 -10.59 0.34 -9.87
N LEU A 217 -10.29 0.03 -8.60
CA LEU A 217 -9.77 -1.30 -8.19
C LEU A 217 -10.60 -2.00 -7.08
N PRO A 218 -11.92 -2.16 -7.21
CA PRO A 218 -12.73 -2.88 -6.22
C PRO A 218 -12.44 -4.38 -6.18
N ASN A 219 -12.89 -5.06 -5.12
CA ASN A 219 -13.01 -6.52 -5.14
C ASN A 219 -14.26 -7.00 -5.90
N ALA A 220 -14.34 -8.31 -6.17
CA ALA A 220 -15.44 -8.94 -6.90
C ALA A 220 -16.82 -8.62 -6.30
N GLU A 221 -16.95 -8.70 -4.97
CA GLU A 221 -18.22 -8.47 -4.29
C GLU A 221 -18.66 -7.00 -4.43
N GLU A 222 -17.78 -6.05 -4.15
CA GLU A 222 -18.01 -4.62 -4.33
C GLU A 222 -18.37 -4.30 -5.79
N ALA A 223 -17.55 -4.75 -6.74
CA ALA A 223 -17.74 -4.49 -8.17
C ALA A 223 -19.09 -4.99 -8.64
N MET A 224 -19.46 -6.23 -8.30
CA MET A 224 -20.73 -6.83 -8.69
C MET A 224 -21.92 -6.14 -8.01
N ARG A 225 -21.80 -5.75 -6.74
CA ARG A 225 -22.87 -5.04 -6.03
C ARG A 225 -23.12 -3.64 -6.61
N TYR A 226 -22.08 -2.88 -6.92
CA TYR A 226 -22.22 -1.55 -7.53
C TYR A 226 -22.78 -1.61 -8.95
N THR A 227 -22.34 -2.57 -9.75
CA THR A 227 -22.74 -2.69 -11.17
C THR A 227 -23.99 -3.52 -11.39
N ARG A 228 -24.49 -4.22 -10.35
CA ARG A 228 -25.63 -5.15 -10.42
C ARG A 228 -25.42 -6.30 -11.41
N THR A 229 -24.18 -6.74 -11.59
CA THR A 229 -23.83 -7.85 -12.47
C THR A 229 -23.68 -9.16 -11.72
N ASP A 230 -23.72 -10.27 -12.46
CA ASP A 230 -23.64 -11.64 -11.93
C ASP A 230 -22.22 -12.24 -11.97
N SER A 231 -21.25 -11.54 -12.55
CA SER A 231 -19.87 -12.01 -12.63
C SER A 231 -18.84 -10.87 -12.53
N PRO A 232 -17.64 -11.14 -11.99
CA PRO A 232 -16.58 -10.14 -11.87
C PRO A 232 -16.13 -9.55 -13.21
N ARG A 233 -16.14 -10.36 -14.28
CA ARG A 233 -15.81 -9.88 -15.63
C ARG A 233 -16.84 -8.89 -16.14
N ALA A 234 -18.14 -9.22 -16.02
CA ALA A 234 -19.21 -8.32 -16.42
C ALA A 234 -19.13 -7.01 -15.62
N ALA A 235 -18.85 -7.09 -14.31
CA ALA A 235 -18.64 -5.93 -13.46
C ALA A 235 -17.48 -5.05 -13.97
N ALA A 236 -16.33 -5.65 -14.27
CA ALA A 236 -15.17 -4.91 -14.78
C ALA A 236 -15.49 -4.16 -16.07
N HIS A 237 -16.18 -4.81 -17.03
CA HIS A 237 -16.61 -4.15 -18.27
C HIS A 237 -17.59 -3.00 -18.00
N ALA A 238 -18.59 -3.20 -17.14
CA ALA A 238 -19.55 -2.16 -16.77
C ALA A 238 -18.89 -0.95 -16.08
N LEU A 239 -17.90 -1.19 -15.21
CA LEU A 239 -17.14 -0.11 -14.56
C LEU A 239 -16.38 0.77 -15.56
N THR A 240 -16.00 0.24 -16.74
CA THR A 240 -15.32 1.05 -17.76
C THR A 240 -16.20 2.13 -18.42
N GLU A 241 -17.50 2.14 -18.13
CA GLU A 241 -18.37 3.25 -18.48
C GLU A 241 -18.08 4.51 -17.64
N HIS A 242 -17.49 4.32 -16.45
CA HIS A 242 -17.24 5.36 -15.45
C HIS A 242 -15.76 5.69 -15.26
N VAL A 243 -14.87 4.73 -15.51
CA VAL A 243 -13.42 4.88 -15.36
C VAL A 243 -12.68 4.32 -16.58
N PRO A 244 -11.50 4.82 -16.94
CA PRO A 244 -10.77 4.31 -18.10
C PRO A 244 -10.22 2.88 -17.93
N VAL A 245 -9.76 2.53 -16.73
CA VAL A 245 -9.25 1.20 -16.39
C VAL A 245 -10.01 0.64 -15.19
N ALA A 246 -10.64 -0.51 -15.34
CA ALA A 246 -11.29 -1.21 -14.23
C ALA A 246 -10.49 -2.46 -13.89
N VAL A 247 -10.20 -2.65 -12.60
CA VAL A 247 -9.53 -3.85 -12.07
C VAL A 247 -10.42 -4.46 -11.01
N VAL A 248 -10.72 -5.75 -11.10
CA VAL A 248 -11.53 -6.48 -10.13
C VAL A 248 -10.69 -7.58 -9.53
N THR A 249 -10.44 -7.50 -8.22
CA THR A 249 -9.71 -8.54 -7.48
C THR A 249 -10.65 -9.68 -7.10
N LEU A 250 -10.16 -10.92 -7.23
CA LEU A 250 -10.94 -12.16 -7.09
C LEU A 250 -10.42 -13.02 -5.91
N GLY A 251 -9.71 -12.40 -4.96
CA GLY A 251 -9.09 -13.11 -3.83
C GLY A 251 -8.18 -14.25 -4.32
N ALA A 252 -8.46 -15.47 -3.87
CA ALA A 252 -7.69 -16.67 -4.22
C ALA A 252 -7.81 -17.10 -5.70
N GLU A 253 -8.69 -16.48 -6.49
CA GLU A 253 -8.81 -16.74 -7.94
C GLU A 253 -7.94 -15.78 -8.78
N GLY A 254 -7.41 -14.71 -8.20
CA GLY A 254 -6.51 -13.76 -8.86
C GLY A 254 -7.16 -12.41 -9.15
N ALA A 255 -7.04 -11.91 -10.37
CA ALA A 255 -7.62 -10.63 -10.76
C ALA A 255 -7.94 -10.54 -12.25
N TYR A 256 -8.90 -9.68 -12.59
CA TYR A 256 -9.29 -9.36 -13.96
C TYR A 256 -9.26 -7.85 -14.19
N ALA A 257 -8.76 -7.40 -15.33
CA ALA A 257 -8.68 -5.99 -15.67
C ALA A 257 -9.12 -5.70 -17.11
N VAL A 258 -9.70 -4.53 -17.32
CA VAL A 258 -10.12 -4.00 -18.63
C VAL A 258 -9.59 -2.57 -18.76
N ASP A 259 -8.85 -2.29 -19.83
CA ASP A 259 -8.47 -0.94 -20.23
C ASP A 259 -9.28 -0.54 -21.48
N ARG A 260 -10.26 0.35 -21.30
CA ARG A 260 -11.14 0.77 -22.39
C ARG A 260 -10.43 1.68 -23.41
N ARG A 261 -9.33 2.32 -23.04
CA ARG A 261 -8.58 3.21 -23.95
C ARG A 261 -7.84 2.40 -25.01
N THR A 262 -7.25 1.28 -24.60
CA THR A 262 -6.49 0.38 -25.48
C THR A 262 -7.34 -0.76 -26.03
N GLY A 263 -8.44 -1.11 -25.35
CA GLY A 263 -9.24 -2.30 -25.63
C GLY A 263 -8.62 -3.59 -25.06
N GLU A 264 -7.55 -3.48 -24.27
CA GLU A 264 -6.89 -4.62 -23.66
C GLU A 264 -7.70 -5.17 -22.48
N THR A 265 -7.69 -6.49 -22.34
CA THR A 265 -8.14 -7.19 -21.14
C THR A 265 -7.04 -8.09 -20.62
N ALA A 266 -6.88 -8.16 -19.31
CA ALA A 266 -5.94 -9.06 -18.66
C ALA A 266 -6.61 -9.87 -17.57
N GLU A 267 -6.17 -11.11 -17.44
CA GLU A 267 -6.54 -12.00 -16.34
C GLU A 267 -5.28 -12.67 -15.84
N VAL A 268 -5.09 -12.67 -14.54
CA VAL A 268 -3.95 -13.33 -13.90
C VAL A 268 -4.46 -14.15 -12.72
N PRO A 269 -4.19 -15.48 -12.68
CA PRO A 269 -4.55 -16.30 -11.54
C PRO A 269 -3.78 -15.89 -10.28
N ALA A 270 -4.34 -16.14 -9.11
CA ALA A 270 -3.62 -15.92 -7.86
C ALA A 270 -2.39 -16.84 -7.77
N ILE A 271 -1.35 -16.35 -7.12
CA ILE A 271 -0.22 -17.19 -6.71
C ILE A 271 -0.66 -17.96 -5.46
N ALA A 272 -0.63 -19.29 -5.55
CA ALA A 272 -0.98 -20.15 -4.42
C ALA A 272 0.10 -20.04 -3.33
N VAL A 273 -0.31 -19.58 -2.14
CA VAL A 273 0.55 -19.38 -0.98
C VAL A 273 -0.18 -19.80 0.30
N GLU A 274 0.57 -20.17 1.34
CA GLU A 274 0.00 -20.37 2.67
C GLU A 274 -0.21 -18.99 3.31
N ALA A 275 -1.46 -18.53 3.37
CA ALA A 275 -1.79 -17.23 3.93
C ALA A 275 -1.75 -17.27 5.46
N LEU A 276 -0.93 -16.40 6.05
CA LEU A 276 -0.82 -16.20 7.49
C LEU A 276 -1.71 -15.04 7.97
N ASP A 277 -1.73 -13.93 7.24
CA ASP A 277 -2.50 -12.74 7.57
C ASP A 277 -2.90 -11.96 6.30
N PRO A 278 -4.20 -11.93 5.92
CA PRO A 278 -4.65 -11.20 4.74
C PRO A 278 -4.80 -9.68 4.96
N THR A 279 -4.48 -9.16 6.14
CA THR A 279 -4.61 -7.73 6.46
C THR A 279 -3.73 -6.87 5.54
N GLY A 280 -4.33 -5.86 4.89
CA GLY A 280 -3.63 -4.94 3.99
C GLY A 280 -3.29 -5.50 2.59
N ALA A 281 -3.65 -6.74 2.27
CA ALA A 281 -3.32 -7.35 0.97
C ALA A 281 -3.91 -6.57 -0.23
N GLY A 282 -5.11 -6.01 -0.07
CA GLY A 282 -5.73 -5.14 -1.07
C GLY A 282 -4.94 -3.85 -1.29
N ASP A 283 -4.45 -3.23 -0.23
CA ASP A 283 -3.62 -2.02 -0.30
C ASP A 283 -2.29 -2.30 -1.03
N VAL A 284 -1.67 -3.44 -0.73
CA VAL A 284 -0.44 -3.89 -1.39
C VAL A 284 -0.68 -4.21 -2.87
N PHE A 285 -1.83 -4.80 -3.21
CA PHE A 285 -2.24 -5.02 -4.60
C PHE A 285 -2.36 -3.69 -5.35
N VAL A 286 -3.08 -2.71 -4.79
CA VAL A 286 -3.23 -1.37 -5.38
C VAL A 286 -1.85 -0.72 -5.56
N ALA A 287 -0.97 -0.82 -4.57
CA ALA A 287 0.40 -0.29 -4.66
C ALA A 287 1.20 -0.92 -5.82
N GLY A 288 1.11 -2.24 -6.00
CA GLY A 288 1.73 -2.94 -7.12
C GLY A 288 1.17 -2.49 -8.47
N PHE A 289 -0.15 -2.33 -8.57
CA PHE A 289 -0.80 -1.88 -9.80
C PHE A 289 -0.44 -0.43 -10.17
N VAL A 290 -0.39 0.47 -9.18
CA VAL A 290 0.07 1.86 -9.35
C VAL A 290 1.53 1.89 -9.82
N THR A 291 2.39 1.08 -9.21
CA THR A 291 3.81 0.97 -9.58
C THR A 291 3.96 0.58 -11.05
N GLY A 292 3.32 -0.50 -11.49
CA GLY A 292 3.37 -0.93 -12.89
C GLY A 292 2.73 0.07 -13.85
N SER A 293 1.67 0.76 -13.43
CA SER A 293 1.01 1.79 -14.22
C SER A 293 1.89 3.02 -14.43
N LEU A 294 2.64 3.45 -13.42
CA LEU A 294 3.60 4.55 -13.52
C LEU A 294 4.86 4.15 -14.30
N ALA A 295 5.27 2.88 -14.20
CA ALA A 295 6.40 2.32 -14.95
C ALA A 295 6.07 2.03 -16.42
N GLY A 296 4.82 2.22 -16.84
CA GLY A 296 4.39 2.06 -18.23
C GLY A 296 4.35 0.60 -18.69
N TRP A 297 4.20 -0.36 -17.78
CA TRP A 297 4.15 -1.78 -18.13
C TRP A 297 2.86 -2.14 -18.90
N PRO A 298 2.83 -3.23 -19.68
CA PRO A 298 1.60 -3.77 -20.25
C PRO A 298 0.57 -4.12 -19.16
N LEU A 299 -0.74 -4.04 -19.47
CA LEU A 299 -1.81 -4.28 -18.49
C LEU A 299 -1.66 -5.63 -17.76
N ALA A 300 -1.30 -6.67 -18.51
CA ALA A 300 -0.99 -8.00 -18.01
C ALA A 300 0.11 -8.03 -16.94
N ASP A 301 1.19 -7.28 -17.15
CA ASP A 301 2.35 -7.23 -16.26
C ASP A 301 2.03 -6.41 -15.00
N ARG A 302 1.26 -5.32 -15.15
CA ARG A 302 0.74 -4.55 -13.99
C ARG A 302 -0.09 -5.44 -13.07
N LEU A 303 -1.00 -6.23 -13.67
CA LEU A 303 -1.91 -7.11 -12.94
C LEU A 303 -1.15 -8.25 -12.26
N ALA A 304 -0.20 -8.86 -12.98
CA ALA A 304 0.64 -9.92 -12.43
C ALA A 304 1.51 -9.42 -11.28
N PHE A 305 2.14 -8.26 -11.43
CA PHE A 305 2.95 -7.68 -10.36
C PHE A 305 2.12 -7.37 -9.11
N ALA A 306 0.93 -6.77 -9.29
CA ALA A 306 0.00 -6.48 -8.20
C ALA A 306 -0.41 -7.76 -7.44
N GLY A 307 -0.76 -8.82 -8.17
CA GLY A 307 -1.07 -10.12 -7.58
C GLY A 307 0.11 -10.75 -6.83
N LEU A 308 1.32 -10.63 -7.38
CA LEU A 308 2.54 -11.13 -6.74
C LEU A 308 2.82 -10.42 -5.40
N VAL A 309 2.84 -9.09 -5.38
CA VAL A 309 3.19 -8.37 -4.15
C VAL A 309 2.16 -8.60 -3.04
N ALA A 310 0.88 -8.74 -3.40
CA ALA A 310 -0.18 -9.11 -2.47
C ALA A 310 -0.02 -10.55 -1.97
N ALA A 311 0.30 -11.52 -2.84
CA ALA A 311 0.55 -12.90 -2.43
C ALA A 311 1.78 -13.04 -1.51
N LEU A 312 2.80 -12.20 -1.70
CA LEU A 312 3.95 -12.16 -0.79
C LEU A 312 3.61 -11.49 0.54
N SER A 313 2.71 -10.50 0.57
CA SER A 313 2.34 -9.83 1.82
C SER A 313 1.53 -10.73 2.74
N VAL A 314 0.63 -11.56 2.21
CA VAL A 314 -0.21 -12.43 3.05
C VAL A 314 0.55 -13.56 3.75
N GLN A 315 1.77 -13.86 3.31
CA GLN A 315 2.65 -14.84 3.95
C GLN A 315 3.39 -14.30 5.18
N GLU A 316 3.20 -13.03 5.51
CA GLU A 316 3.85 -12.36 6.63
C GLU A 316 2.80 -11.66 7.52
N PHE A 317 3.16 -11.39 8.77
CA PHE A 317 2.27 -10.72 9.71
C PHE A 317 2.46 -9.20 9.69
N GLY A 318 1.40 -8.46 10.01
CA GLY A 318 1.52 -7.08 10.50
C GLY A 318 1.18 -5.98 9.49
N GLY A 319 0.07 -6.13 8.76
CA GLY A 319 -0.49 -5.05 7.92
C GLY A 319 0.55 -4.40 7.02
N SER A 320 0.83 -3.11 7.20
CA SER A 320 1.84 -2.37 6.42
C SER A 320 3.23 -3.01 6.43
N LEU A 321 3.65 -3.63 7.54
CA LEU A 321 4.96 -4.27 7.65
C LEU A 321 5.04 -5.55 6.83
N SER A 322 3.92 -6.15 6.43
CA SER A 322 3.91 -7.35 5.60
C SER A 322 4.21 -7.04 4.11
N ALA A 323 4.11 -5.78 3.68
CA ALA A 323 4.37 -5.40 2.28
C ALA A 323 5.81 -5.77 1.82
N PRO A 324 6.00 -6.42 0.66
CA PRO A 324 7.33 -6.83 0.21
C PRO A 324 8.15 -5.67 -0.36
N GLY A 325 9.47 -5.75 -0.21
CA GLY A 325 10.42 -4.97 -0.98
C GLY A 325 11.00 -5.76 -2.16
N TRP A 326 11.83 -5.10 -2.96
CA TRP A 326 12.46 -5.70 -4.14
C TRP A 326 13.41 -6.86 -3.84
N SER A 327 14.03 -6.89 -2.66
CA SER A 327 14.89 -8.01 -2.26
C SER A 327 14.08 -9.29 -2.13
N GLU A 328 12.85 -9.19 -1.62
CA GLU A 328 11.99 -10.34 -1.41
C GLU A 328 11.30 -10.79 -2.69
N ILE A 329 10.93 -9.86 -3.56
CA ILE A 329 10.49 -10.17 -4.93
C ILE A 329 11.61 -10.89 -5.68
N ALA A 330 12.88 -10.46 -5.53
CA ALA A 330 14.04 -11.11 -6.14
C ALA A 330 14.26 -12.52 -5.62
N THR A 331 14.11 -12.74 -4.31
CA THR A 331 14.22 -14.07 -3.72
C THR A 331 13.10 -14.98 -4.17
N TRP A 332 11.84 -14.52 -4.14
CA TRP A 332 10.71 -15.28 -4.67
C TRP A 332 10.96 -15.71 -6.11
N TRP A 333 11.39 -14.79 -6.98
CA TRP A 333 11.62 -15.09 -8.39
C TRP A 333 12.67 -16.18 -8.60
N ARG A 334 13.79 -16.11 -7.86
CA ARG A 334 14.84 -17.14 -7.89
C ARG A 334 14.35 -18.49 -7.37
N GLU A 335 13.57 -18.49 -6.30
CA GLU A 335 13.01 -19.71 -5.71
C GLU A 335 12.04 -20.40 -6.67
N VAL A 336 11.07 -19.68 -7.24
CA VAL A 336 10.10 -20.29 -8.17
C VAL A 336 10.76 -20.83 -9.43
N GLN A 337 11.85 -20.20 -9.92
CA GLN A 337 12.62 -20.73 -11.04
C GLN A 337 13.37 -22.03 -10.71
N SER A 338 13.68 -22.28 -9.44
CA SER A 338 14.41 -23.47 -8.97
C SER A 338 13.52 -24.69 -8.72
N VAL A 339 12.21 -24.50 -8.59
CA VAL A 339 11.26 -25.59 -8.32
C VAL A 339 11.06 -26.45 -9.58
N GLU A 340 11.35 -27.74 -9.47
CA GLU A 340 11.11 -28.70 -10.55
C GLU A 340 9.61 -28.86 -10.84
N GLY A 341 9.24 -28.95 -12.12
CA GLY A 341 7.85 -29.19 -12.53
C GLY A 341 6.93 -27.96 -12.51
N GLN A 342 7.48 -26.76 -12.31
CA GLN A 342 6.69 -25.52 -12.40
C GLN A 342 6.06 -25.33 -13.78
N ASP A 343 4.85 -24.77 -13.78
CA ASP A 343 4.16 -24.43 -15.01
C ASP A 343 4.94 -23.35 -15.77
N ARG A 344 5.39 -23.71 -16.98
CA ARG A 344 6.13 -22.81 -17.87
C ARG A 344 5.31 -21.59 -18.27
N ALA A 345 3.99 -21.74 -18.43
CA ALA A 345 3.12 -20.62 -18.75
C ALA A 345 3.08 -19.62 -17.59
N ALA A 346 2.96 -20.10 -16.35
CA ALA A 346 3.05 -19.28 -15.15
C ALA A 346 4.41 -18.58 -15.02
N LEU A 347 5.53 -19.29 -15.19
CA LEU A 347 6.86 -18.66 -15.16
C LEU A 347 7.02 -17.57 -16.25
N SER A 348 6.52 -17.82 -17.46
CA SER A 348 6.59 -16.84 -18.54
C SER A 348 5.82 -15.55 -18.25
N ARG A 349 4.76 -15.61 -17.44
CA ARG A 349 3.99 -14.43 -17.01
C ARG A 349 4.81 -13.47 -16.16
N TYR A 350 5.77 -13.97 -15.40
CA TYR A 350 6.58 -13.18 -14.48
C TYR A 350 8.00 -12.91 -15.01
N ALA A 351 8.34 -13.40 -16.20
CA ALA A 351 9.67 -13.23 -16.80
C ALA A 351 10.06 -11.75 -17.01
N PHE A 352 9.10 -10.82 -17.06
CA PHE A 352 9.40 -9.38 -17.12
C PHE A 352 10.22 -8.89 -15.91
N LEU A 353 10.15 -9.58 -14.77
CA LEU A 353 10.93 -9.30 -13.56
C LEU A 353 12.43 -9.46 -13.78
N GLU A 354 12.88 -10.31 -14.70
CA GLU A 354 14.31 -10.49 -14.99
C GLU A 354 14.99 -9.19 -15.41
N ARG A 355 14.22 -8.25 -15.98
CA ARG A 355 14.73 -6.93 -16.40
C ARG A 355 14.79 -5.91 -15.25
N LEU A 356 14.15 -6.21 -14.12
CA LEU A 356 13.96 -5.30 -13.00
C LEU A 356 14.80 -5.69 -11.78
N LEU A 357 15.00 -6.99 -11.57
CA LEU A 357 15.62 -7.51 -10.36
C LEU A 357 17.15 -7.40 -10.42
N PRO A 358 17.83 -7.01 -9.33
CA PRO A 358 19.29 -6.98 -9.29
C PRO A 358 19.87 -8.39 -9.28
N GLU A 359 20.99 -8.61 -9.99
CA GLU A 359 21.70 -9.90 -9.97
C GLU A 359 22.15 -10.31 -8.54
N ASP A 360 22.47 -9.32 -7.70
CA ASP A 360 23.09 -9.52 -6.37
C ASP A 360 22.12 -9.36 -5.18
N ALA A 361 20.81 -9.23 -5.41
CA ALA A 361 19.83 -9.04 -4.33
C ALA A 361 19.53 -10.37 -3.60
N ALA A 362 20.52 -10.93 -2.93
CA ALA A 362 20.37 -12.13 -2.09
C ALA A 362 20.41 -11.75 -0.62
N ARG A 363 19.24 -11.54 0.00
CA ARG A 363 19.06 -11.77 1.44
C ARG A 363 18.28 -13.06 1.64
N PRO A 364 18.58 -13.83 2.71
CA PRO A 364 17.81 -15.01 3.04
C PRO A 364 16.36 -14.64 3.37
N TRP A 365 15.43 -15.43 2.86
CA TRP A 365 13.99 -15.39 3.14
C TRP A 365 13.66 -16.34 4.31
N PRO A 366 12.69 -16.02 5.18
CA PRO A 366 11.95 -14.77 5.27
C PRO A 366 12.71 -13.70 6.09
N LEU A 367 12.63 -12.43 5.65
CA LEU A 367 12.98 -11.30 6.51
C LEU A 367 11.81 -11.14 7.49
N ARG A 368 11.99 -11.46 8.77
CA ARG A 368 10.96 -11.13 9.78
C ARG A 368 10.80 -9.61 9.83
N ARG A 369 9.65 -9.10 9.35
CA ARG A 369 9.38 -7.66 9.22
C ARG A 369 8.69 -7.05 10.45
N ALA A 370 7.91 -7.85 11.19
CA ALA A 370 7.30 -7.44 12.44
C ALA A 370 8.25 -7.75 13.63
N VAL A 371 8.74 -6.71 14.29
CA VAL A 371 9.38 -6.83 15.61
C VAL A 371 8.27 -6.74 16.67
N PRO A 372 8.32 -7.50 17.78
CA PRO A 372 7.34 -7.37 18.85
C PRO A 372 7.20 -5.91 19.33
N THR A 373 5.92 -5.54 19.59
CA THR A 373 5.31 -4.40 20.30
C THR A 373 6.21 -3.20 20.60
N ILE A 374 5.75 -1.97 20.25
CA ILE A 374 6.31 -0.64 20.59
C ILE A 374 7.50 -0.72 21.58
N GLY A 375 8.68 -1.08 21.06
CA GLY A 375 9.96 -1.23 21.75
C GLY A 375 10.04 -2.11 23.02
N PHE A 376 10.98 -3.07 23.04
CA PHE A 376 11.82 -3.22 24.22
C PHE A 376 12.77 -2.02 24.23
N GLY A 377 12.65 -1.13 25.23
CA GLY A 377 13.52 0.03 25.35
C GLY A 377 15.00 -0.35 25.26
N ARG A 378 15.82 0.46 24.60
CA ARG A 378 17.28 0.30 24.66
C ARG A 378 17.68 0.43 26.13
N SER A 379 18.08 -0.67 26.76
CA SER A 379 18.87 -0.61 27.99
C SER A 379 20.12 0.22 27.66
N ASN A 380 20.30 1.33 28.37
CA ASN A 380 21.43 2.24 28.25
C ASN A 380 22.79 1.55 28.25
#